data_AF-A0A3N1QM56-F1
#
_entry.id   AF-A0A3N1QM56-F1
#
_cell.length_a   1.000
_cell.length_b   1.000
_cell.length_c   1.000
_cell.angle_alpha   90.00
_cell.angle_beta   90.00
_cell.angle_gamma   90.00
#
_symmetry.space_group_name_H-M   'P 1'
#
loop_
_entity.id
_entity.type
_entity.pdbx_description
1 polymer ?
#
loop_
_entity_poly.entity_id
_entity_poly.type
_entity_poly.pdbx_seq_one_letter_code
_entity_poly.pdbx_strand_id
1 'polypeptide(L)'
;MHQLDYKHINPYHVQIPKKQAATILGISVSELDRLRKSDPRCPKGHKRDPERLARVYFRLSDIYAYSEALIADSMPTESYQDAGNES
;
A
#
# COMPACT_ATOMS: atom_id res chain seq x y z
N MET A 1 -4.78 -16.93 26.38
CA MET A 1 -4.51 -16.06 25.22
C MET A 1 -3.21 -15.32 25.49
N HIS A 2 -2.17 -15.52 24.68
CA HIS A 2 -0.93 -14.74 24.82
C HIS A 2 -1.17 -13.35 24.23
N GLN A 3 -1.08 -12.33 25.07
CA GLN A 3 -1.11 -10.94 24.65
C GLN A 3 0.16 -10.67 23.83
N LEU A 4 0.01 -10.40 22.54
CA LEU A 4 1.13 -10.05 21.67
C LEU A 4 1.71 -8.73 22.17
N ASP A 5 2.96 -8.74 22.65
CA ASP A 5 3.68 -7.52 22.99
C ASP A 5 4.00 -6.77 21.69
N TYR A 6 3.24 -5.71 21.41
CA TYR A 6 3.36 -4.89 20.20
C TYR A 6 4.76 -4.28 20.04
N LYS A 7 5.59 -4.25 21.09
CA LYS A 7 6.99 -3.81 21.02
C LYS A 7 7.85 -4.66 20.08
N HIS A 8 7.44 -5.89 19.75
CA HIS A 8 8.21 -6.80 18.91
C HIS A 8 7.71 -6.90 17.46
N ILE A 9 6.60 -6.26 17.10
CA ILE A 9 6.09 -6.25 15.73
C ILE A 9 6.44 -4.91 15.08
N ASN A 10 7.64 -4.84 14.51
CA ASN A 10 8.02 -3.68 13.71
C ASN A 10 7.50 -3.85 12.26
N PRO A 11 6.53 -3.04 11.79
CA PRO A 11 5.91 -3.18 10.46
C PRO A 11 6.91 -2.99 9.30
N TYR A 12 8.04 -2.32 9.52
CA TYR A 12 9.12 -2.22 8.54
C TYR A 12 9.79 -3.57 8.26
N HIS A 13 9.63 -4.56 9.15
CA HIS A 13 10.13 -5.92 8.99
C HIS A 13 9.03 -6.96 8.71
N VAL A 14 7.76 -6.57 8.81
CA VAL A 14 6.63 -7.47 8.52
C VAL A 14 6.51 -7.67 7.01
N GLN A 15 6.60 -8.93 6.59
CA GLN A 15 6.44 -9.33 5.20
C GLN A 15 5.07 -9.98 4.99
N ILE A 16 4.31 -9.47 4.04
CA ILE A 16 2.98 -9.99 3.70
C ILE A 16 2.96 -10.56 2.28
N PRO A 17 2.22 -11.66 2.03
CA PRO A 17 2.01 -12.18 0.68
C PRO A 17 1.14 -11.24 -0.16
N LYS A 18 1.28 -11.35 -1.48
CA LYS A 18 0.51 -10.57 -2.47
C LYS A 18 -1.00 -10.51 -2.21
N LYS A 19 -1.62 -11.62 -1.79
CA LYS A 19 -3.07 -11.66 -1.52
C LYS A 19 -3.46 -10.70 -0.39
N GLN A 20 -2.69 -10.65 0.69
CA GLN A 20 -2.94 -9.73 1.80
C GLN A 20 -2.69 -8.28 1.40
N ALA A 21 -1.64 -8.02 0.63
CA ALA A 21 -1.37 -6.69 0.09
C ALA A 21 -2.55 -6.15 -0.75
N ALA A 22 -3.09 -6.97 -1.65
CA ALA A 22 -4.25 -6.60 -2.46
C ALA A 22 -5.50 -6.33 -1.59
N THR A 23 -5.73 -7.15 -0.57
CA THR A 23 -6.82 -6.95 0.39
C THR A 23 -6.70 -5.64 1.16
N ILE A 24 -5.49 -5.27 1.62
CA ILE A 24 -5.26 -4.00 2.33
C ILE A 24 -5.57 -2.81 1.41
N LEU A 25 -5.17 -2.90 0.13
CA LEU A 25 -5.42 -1.86 -0.87
C LEU A 25 -6.86 -1.85 -1.41
N GLY A 26 -7.73 -2.78 -0.97
CA GLY A 26 -9.12 -2.85 -1.44
C GLY A 26 -9.27 -3.25 -2.92
N ILE A 27 -8.27 -3.88 -3.54
CA ILE A 27 -8.25 -4.23 -4.96
C ILE A 27 -8.07 -5.74 -5.19
N SER A 28 -8.32 -6.18 -6.42
CA SER A 28 -8.03 -7.57 -6.81
C SER A 28 -6.53 -7.83 -6.94
N VAL A 29 -6.12 -9.10 -6.85
CA VAL A 29 -4.70 -9.49 -7.04
C VAL A 29 -4.22 -9.18 -8.46
N SER A 30 -5.09 -9.38 -9.46
CA SER A 30 -4.77 -9.07 -10.86
C SER A 30 -4.56 -7.56 -11.06
N GLU A 31 -5.36 -6.75 -10.38
CA GLU A 31 -5.22 -5.30 -10.41
C GLU A 31 -3.92 -4.84 -9.75
N LEU A 32 -3.55 -5.44 -8.61
CA LEU A 32 -2.24 -5.20 -8.01
C LEU A 32 -1.09 -5.59 -8.95
N ASP A 33 -1.19 -6.70 -9.67
CA ASP A 33 -0.17 -7.08 -10.66
C ASP A 33 -0.10 -6.11 -11.85
N ARG A 34 -1.22 -5.48 -12.24
CA ARG A 34 -1.26 -4.41 -13.24
C ARG A 34 -0.55 -3.15 -12.72
N LEU A 35 -0.94 -2.66 -11.53
CA LEU A 35 -0.36 -1.49 -10.89
C LEU A 35 1.15 -1.65 -10.64
N ARG A 36 1.59 -2.84 -10.23
CA ARG A 36 3.03 -3.15 -10.09
C ARG A 36 3.81 -2.99 -11.39
N LYS A 37 3.17 -3.07 -12.56
CA LYS A 37 3.81 -2.85 -13.85
C LYS A 37 3.66 -1.40 -14.34
N SER A 38 2.53 -0.77 -14.08
CA SER A 38 2.17 0.53 -14.65
C SER A 38 2.40 1.74 -13.75
N ASP A 39 2.24 1.60 -12.43
CA ASP A 39 2.48 2.69 -11.48
C ASP A 39 3.90 2.58 -10.88
N PRO A 40 4.76 3.59 -11.09
CA PRO A 40 6.10 3.64 -10.50
C PRO A 40 6.09 3.66 -8.96
N ARG A 41 5.05 4.21 -8.33
CA ARG A 41 4.89 4.32 -6.87
C ARG A 41 4.44 3.00 -6.24
N CYS A 42 3.82 2.11 -7.03
CA CYS A 42 3.35 0.82 -6.53
C CYS A 42 4.55 -0.08 -6.16
N PRO A 43 4.62 -0.59 -4.92
CA PRO A 43 5.76 -1.39 -4.47
C PRO A 43 5.88 -2.66 -5.29
N LYS A 44 7.08 -2.94 -5.81
CA LYS A 44 7.30 -4.12 -6.65
C LYS A 44 7.28 -5.43 -5.86
N GLY A 45 7.52 -5.35 -4.55
CA GLY A 45 7.72 -6.50 -3.68
C GLY A 45 9.06 -7.20 -3.96
N HIS A 46 9.38 -8.20 -3.16
CA HIS A 46 10.60 -9.00 -3.28
C HIS A 46 10.26 -10.49 -3.31
N LYS A 47 11.12 -11.27 -3.97
CA LYS A 47 11.10 -12.73 -3.91
C LYS A 47 12.12 -13.19 -2.87
N ARG A 48 11.82 -14.28 -2.16
CA ARG A 48 12.79 -14.93 -1.27
C ARG A 48 13.73 -15.86 -2.04
N ASP A 49 13.23 -16.46 -3.11
CA ASP A 49 13.96 -17.40 -3.95
C ASP A 49 14.14 -16.84 -5.36
N PRO A 50 15.24 -17.18 -6.06
CA PRO A 50 15.50 -16.72 -7.43
C PRO A 50 14.57 -17.37 -8.47
N GLU A 51 13.78 -18.38 -8.07
CA GLU A 51 12.89 -19.09 -8.98
C GLU A 51 11.87 -18.18 -9.66
N ARG A 52 11.57 -18.51 -10.93
CA ARG A 52 10.61 -17.74 -11.73
C ARG A 52 9.23 -17.69 -11.07
N LEU A 53 8.83 -18.80 -10.44
CA LEU A 53 7.54 -18.98 -9.75
C LEU A 53 7.58 -18.67 -8.25
N ALA A 54 8.71 -18.15 -7.73
CA ALA A 54 8.83 -17.79 -6.33
C ALA A 54 7.74 -16.79 -5.92
N ARG A 55 7.22 -16.99 -4.71
CA ARG A 55 6.18 -16.11 -4.12
C ARG A 55 6.76 -14.71 -3.90
N VAL A 56 5.96 -13.72 -4.28
CA VAL A 56 6.29 -12.30 -4.03
C VAL A 56 5.70 -11.89 -2.68
N TYR A 57 6.57 -11.27 -1.88
CA TYR A 57 6.25 -10.67 -0.60
C TYR A 57 6.40 -9.16 -0.67
N PHE A 58 5.69 -8.46 0.20
CA PHE A 58 5.71 -7.00 0.31
C PHE A 58 6.02 -6.65 1.76
N ARG A 59 6.73 -5.55 2.00
CA ARG A 59 6.80 -4.99 3.35
C ARG A 59 5.47 -4.32 3.64
N LEU A 60 4.95 -4.51 4.84
CA LEU A 60 3.67 -3.95 5.24
C LEU A 60 3.69 -2.41 5.17
N SER A 61 4.78 -1.78 5.60
CA SER A 61 4.95 -0.32 5.55
C SER A 61 4.86 0.24 4.12
N ASP A 62 5.44 -0.43 3.14
CA ASP A 62 5.43 0.01 1.73
C ASP A 62 4.00 -0.02 1.16
N ILE A 63 3.18 -1.00 1.58
CA ILE A 63 1.79 -1.11 1.16
C ILE A 63 0.95 0.01 1.79
N TYR A 64 1.15 0.31 3.07
CA TYR A 64 0.46 1.44 3.70
C TYR A 64 0.86 2.77 3.06
N ALA A 65 2.15 3.00 2.81
CA ALA A 65 2.61 4.22 2.14
C ALA A 65 1.98 4.39 0.74
N TYR A 66 1.85 3.30 -0.02
CA TYR A 66 1.16 3.34 -1.31
C TYR A 66 -0.35 3.59 -1.17
N SER A 67 -0.98 3.01 -0.14
CA SER A 67 -2.39 3.30 0.17
C SER A 67 -2.62 4.77 0.46
N GLU A 68 -1.75 5.41 1.24
CA GLU A 68 -1.82 6.85 1.52
C GLU A 68 -1.69 7.68 0.23
N ALA A 69 -0.80 7.29 -0.68
CA ALA A 69 -0.67 7.97 -1.97
C ALA A 69 -1.96 7.86 -2.82
N LEU A 70 -2.60 6.69 -2.83
CA LEU A 70 -3.88 6.50 -3.53
C LEU A 70 -5.00 7.34 -2.90
N ILE A 71 -5.03 7.44 -1.57
CA ILE A 71 -5.99 8.28 -0.86
C ILE A 71 -5.77 9.75 -1.23
N ALA A 72 -4.53 10.24 -1.16
CA ALA A 72 -4.18 11.61 -1.52
C ALA A 72 -4.58 11.97 -2.95
N ASP A 73 -4.40 11.06 -3.91
CA ASP A 73 -4.83 11.27 -5.30
C ASP A 73 -6.36 11.27 -5.47
N SER A 74 -7.08 10.57 -4.58
CA SER A 74 -8.55 10.43 -4.63
C SER A 74 -9.30 11.55 -3.91
N MET A 75 -8.65 12.21 -2.96
CA MET A 75 -9.24 13.31 -2.21
C MET A 75 -9.16 14.58 -3.06
N PRO A 76 -10.28 15.29 -3.29
CA PRO A 76 -10.22 16.59 -3.94
C PRO A 76 -9.37 17.53 -3.07
N THR A 77 -8.23 17.98 -3.59
CA THR A 77 -7.52 19.14 -3.02
C THR A 77 -8.50 20.30 -3.04
N GLU A 78 -9.00 20.71 -1.87
CA GLU A 78 -9.90 21.84 -1.73
C GLU A 78 -9.29 23.09 -2.40
N SER A 79 -9.72 23.39 -3.61
CA SER A 79 -9.64 24.74 -4.15
C SER A 79 -10.87 25.51 -3.67
N TYR A 80 -10.92 25.82 -2.37
CA TYR A 80 -11.78 26.87 -1.84
C TYR A 80 -11.01 28.20 -1.92
N GLN A 81 -10.97 28.76 -3.12
CA GLN A 81 -10.84 30.21 -3.31
C GLN A 81 -12.20 30.70 -3.82
N ASP A 82 -12.64 31.84 -3.29
CA ASP A 82 -13.92 32.54 -3.49
C ASP A 82 -15.16 32.00 -2.77
N ALA A 83 -15.40 32.58 -1.59
CA ALA A 83 -16.71 33.18 -1.31
C ALA A 83 -16.51 34.50 -0.54
N GLY A 84 -16.51 35.60 -1.27
CA GLY A 84 -17.31 36.76 -0.88
C GLY A 84 -16.78 37.64 0.23
N ASN A 85 -16.07 38.68 -0.20
CA ASN A 85 -16.17 40.02 0.37
C ASN A 85 -17.65 40.39 0.64
N GLU A 86 -18.06 40.50 1.90
CA GLU A 86 -19.18 41.36 2.30
C GLU A 86 -18.69 42.34 3.35
N SER A 87 -18.91 43.61 3.02
CA SER A 87 -18.41 44.84 3.64
C SER A 87 -19.04 45.18 4.97
#